data_AF-A0A4R0IUT6-F1
#
_entry.id   AF-A0A4R0IUT6-F1
#
_cell.length_a   1.000
_cell.length_b   1.000
_cell.length_c   1.000
_cell.angle_alpha   90.00
_cell.angle_beta   90.00
_cell.angle_gamma   90.00
#
_symmetry.space_group_name_H-M   'P 1'
#
loop_
_entity.id
_entity.type
_entity.pdbx_description
1 polymer ?
#
loop_
_entity_poly.entity_id
_entity_poly.type
_entity_poly.pdbx_seq_one_letter_code
_entity_poly.pdbx_strand_id
1 'polypeptide(L)'
;MTLGDRFLRSDGRPIDVDGNTAHMSYEWAVPPDIQRVDIAVVRASTTVRHGISLSARGVDLRINGRLLSKAIVWIDSAPSPFAVEIVPQRRTAKAANLEGNVRIWNSWDDGTGVTHAWIGNAGILIDPQPDGIVRLHCSDGVGGVDFESLVLDIKAI
;
A
#
# COMPACT_ATOMS: atom_id res chain seq x y z
N MET A 1 -21.15 -11.19 -2.86
CA MET A 1 -20.25 -11.05 -1.70
C MET A 1 -19.03 -10.31 -2.19
N THR A 2 -18.61 -9.26 -1.48
CA THR A 2 -17.51 -8.38 -1.92
C THR A 2 -16.13 -8.92 -1.48
N LEU A 3 -15.03 -8.39 -2.00
CA LEU A 3 -13.69 -8.78 -1.53
C LEU A 3 -13.50 -8.46 -0.03
N GLY A 4 -13.95 -7.29 0.43
CA GLY A 4 -13.91 -6.90 1.84
C GLY A 4 -14.62 -7.90 2.76
N ASP A 5 -15.80 -8.38 2.37
CA ASP A 5 -16.52 -9.43 3.13
C ASP A 5 -15.71 -10.73 3.20
N ARG A 6 -15.04 -11.08 2.11
CA ARG A 6 -14.22 -12.30 2.02
C ARG A 6 -12.97 -12.20 2.86
N PHE A 7 -12.31 -11.05 2.84
CA PHE A 7 -11.18 -10.76 3.71
C PHE A 7 -11.59 -10.78 5.17
N LEU A 8 -12.75 -10.20 5.52
CA LEU A 8 -13.27 -10.27 6.89
C LEU A 8 -13.46 -11.73 7.34
N ARG A 9 -14.06 -12.57 6.49
CA ARG A 9 -14.23 -14.02 6.77
C ARG A 9 -12.92 -14.79 6.85
N SER A 10 -11.88 -14.31 6.18
CA SER A 10 -10.56 -14.94 6.19
C SER A 10 -9.65 -14.40 7.30
N ASP A 11 -10.12 -13.51 8.18
CA ASP A 11 -9.31 -12.79 9.16
C ASP A 11 -8.17 -11.97 8.50
N GLY A 12 -8.45 -11.44 7.31
CA GLY A 12 -7.53 -10.65 6.50
C GLY A 12 -6.46 -11.46 5.76
N ARG A 13 -6.53 -12.80 5.80
CA ARG A 13 -5.65 -13.66 4.99
C ARG A 13 -5.94 -13.47 3.50
N PRO A 14 -4.93 -13.67 2.62
CA PRO A 14 -5.13 -13.64 1.17
C PRO A 14 -6.24 -14.59 0.72
N ILE A 15 -6.92 -14.22 -0.36
CA ILE A 15 -8.07 -14.96 -0.91
C ILE A 15 -7.86 -15.20 -2.41
N ASP A 16 -8.38 -16.31 -2.93
CA ASP A 16 -8.38 -16.60 -4.36
C ASP A 16 -9.47 -15.80 -5.10
N VAL A 17 -9.15 -15.11 -6.19
CA VAL A 17 -10.08 -14.38 -7.03
C VAL A 17 -9.80 -14.78 -8.47
N ASP A 18 -10.63 -15.66 -9.02
CA ASP A 18 -10.50 -16.19 -10.38
C ASP A 18 -9.09 -16.75 -10.67
N GLY A 19 -8.53 -17.50 -9.72
CA GLY A 19 -7.19 -18.08 -9.81
C GLY A 19 -6.03 -17.14 -9.44
N ASN A 20 -6.31 -15.89 -9.06
CA ASN A 20 -5.32 -14.93 -8.59
C ASN A 20 -5.37 -14.79 -7.07
N THR A 21 -4.21 -14.69 -6.43
CA THR A 21 -4.16 -14.42 -4.98
C THR A 21 -4.32 -12.91 -4.73
N ALA A 22 -5.45 -12.51 -4.16
CA ALA A 22 -5.72 -11.14 -3.76
C ALA A 22 -5.41 -10.90 -2.28
N HIS A 23 -4.89 -9.72 -1.99
CA HIS A 23 -4.44 -9.28 -0.67
C HIS A 23 -5.16 -7.99 -0.24
N MET A 24 -5.33 -7.79 1.07
CA MET A 24 -5.77 -6.49 1.61
C MET A 24 -4.69 -5.41 1.50
N SER A 25 -3.43 -5.82 1.42
CA SER A 25 -2.26 -4.96 1.51
C SER A 25 -1.03 -5.72 1.03
N TYR A 26 -0.06 -4.97 0.51
CA TYR A 26 1.31 -5.43 0.37
C TYR A 26 2.04 -5.24 1.71
N GLU A 27 2.58 -6.32 2.27
CA GLU A 27 3.41 -6.28 3.48
C GLU A 27 4.85 -6.61 3.11
N TRP A 28 5.78 -5.76 3.54
CA TRP A 28 7.17 -5.88 3.19
C TRP A 28 8.04 -5.75 4.45
N ALA A 29 8.75 -6.84 4.75
CA ALA A 29 9.84 -6.81 5.72
C ALA A 29 11.01 -6.05 5.10
N VAL A 30 11.32 -4.89 5.67
CA VAL A 30 12.30 -3.96 5.12
C VAL A 30 13.70 -4.49 5.43
N PRO A 31 14.52 -4.79 4.42
CA PRO A 31 15.91 -5.18 4.65
C PRO A 31 16.69 -4.05 5.34
N PRO A 32 17.65 -4.35 6.23
CA PRO A 32 18.35 -3.34 7.02
C PRO A 32 19.14 -2.30 6.20
N ASP A 33 19.51 -2.65 4.98
CA ASP A 33 20.27 -1.83 4.03
C ASP A 33 19.39 -0.90 3.18
N ILE A 34 18.07 -1.14 3.11
CA ILE A 34 17.17 -0.25 2.38
C ILE A 34 16.90 1.02 3.18
N GLN A 35 17.16 2.15 2.54
CA GLN A 35 16.97 3.47 3.12
C GLN A 35 15.86 4.25 2.43
N ARG A 36 15.42 3.81 1.25
CA ARG A 36 14.42 4.51 0.46
C ARG A 36 13.55 3.57 -0.36
N VAL A 37 12.32 3.98 -0.56
CA VAL A 37 11.40 3.39 -1.53
C VAL A 37 10.88 4.50 -2.42
N ASP A 38 10.96 4.30 -3.73
CA ASP A 38 10.25 5.12 -4.71
C ASP A 38 8.94 4.42 -5.08
N ILE A 39 7.84 5.19 -5.02
CA ILE A 39 6.50 4.72 -5.39
C ILE A 39 6.01 5.54 -6.57
N ALA A 40 5.73 4.89 -7.69
CA ALA A 40 5.24 5.50 -8.92
C ALA A 40 3.82 5.03 -9.21
N VAL A 41 2.95 5.98 -9.58
CA VAL A 41 1.63 5.66 -10.16
C VAL A 41 1.80 5.35 -11.63
N VAL A 42 1.49 4.12 -12.03
CA VAL A 42 1.50 3.66 -13.42
C VAL A 42 0.17 3.98 -14.09
N ARG A 43 -0.93 3.78 -13.35
CA ARG A 43 -2.31 4.02 -13.82
C ARG A 43 -3.20 4.36 -12.63
N ALA A 44 -4.18 5.22 -12.85
CA ALA A 44 -5.30 5.42 -11.93
C ALA A 44 -6.59 5.70 -12.71
N SER A 45 -7.69 5.09 -12.28
CA SER A 45 -9.03 5.43 -12.74
C SER A 45 -9.44 6.81 -12.20
N THR A 46 -10.47 7.41 -12.80
CA THR A 46 -11.04 8.70 -12.37
C THR A 46 -12.39 8.54 -11.67
N THR A 47 -12.79 7.30 -11.33
CA THR A 47 -14.07 6.99 -10.69
C THR A 47 -14.10 7.42 -9.23
N VAL A 48 -12.95 7.41 -8.58
CA VAL A 48 -12.73 7.83 -7.19
C VAL A 48 -11.43 8.62 -7.10
N ARG A 49 -11.28 9.38 -6.02
CA ARG A 49 -10.00 9.97 -5.66
C ARG A 49 -9.14 8.88 -5.00
N HIS A 50 -7.98 8.59 -5.56
CA HIS A 50 -7.10 7.52 -5.05
C HIS A 50 -6.05 8.02 -4.07
N GLY A 51 -5.80 7.20 -3.05
CA GLY A 51 -4.76 7.39 -2.05
C GLY A 51 -3.94 6.13 -1.86
N ILE A 52 -2.66 6.32 -1.55
CA ILE A 52 -1.72 5.25 -1.21
C ILE A 52 -1.49 5.35 0.28
N SER A 53 -2.04 4.40 1.03
CA SER A 53 -1.86 4.33 2.47
C SER A 53 -0.62 3.53 2.81
N LEU A 54 0.16 4.04 3.75
CA LEU A 54 1.36 3.40 4.27
C LEU A 54 1.29 3.34 5.80
N SER A 55 1.76 2.25 6.39
CA SER A 55 2.08 2.18 7.81
C SER A 55 3.39 1.45 8.04
N ALA A 56 4.14 1.87 9.05
CA ALA A 56 5.42 1.29 9.41
C ALA A 56 5.44 0.82 10.86
N ARG A 57 6.19 -0.27 11.09
CA ARG A 57 6.51 -0.82 12.41
C ARG A 57 8.00 -1.12 12.47
N GLY A 58 8.67 -0.78 13.57
CA GLY A 58 10.12 -0.97 13.73
C GLY A 58 10.98 0.05 12.97
N VAL A 59 10.38 0.77 12.03
CA VAL A 59 10.95 1.92 11.31
C VAL A 59 9.94 3.05 11.27
N ASP A 60 10.40 4.27 11.04
CA ASP A 60 9.57 5.41 10.69
C ASP A 60 9.69 5.70 9.19
N LEU A 61 8.65 6.32 8.64
CA LEU A 61 8.62 6.79 7.26
C LEU A 61 8.93 8.29 7.25
N ARG A 62 9.88 8.75 6.43
CA ARG A 62 10.01 10.18 6.12
C ARG A 62 9.41 10.47 4.75
N ILE A 63 8.39 11.31 4.73
CA ILE A 63 7.69 11.74 3.52
C ILE A 63 7.63 13.27 3.55
N ASN A 64 8.16 13.92 2.51
CA ASN A 64 8.23 15.39 2.43
C ASN A 64 8.81 16.04 3.70
N GLY A 65 9.93 15.48 4.20
CA GLY A 65 10.63 15.94 5.40
C GLY A 65 9.95 15.62 6.75
N ARG A 66 8.75 15.03 6.74
CA ARG A 66 8.01 14.68 7.96
C ARG A 66 8.18 13.23 8.32
N LEU A 67 8.50 12.96 9.59
CA LEU A 67 8.63 11.61 10.15
C LEU A 67 7.26 11.11 10.62
N LEU A 68 6.83 9.95 10.14
CA LEU A 68 5.48 9.41 10.28
C LEU A 68 5.53 7.89 10.49
N SER A 69 4.64 7.35 11.32
CA SER A 69 4.41 5.90 11.41
C SER A 69 3.26 5.42 10.50
N LYS A 70 2.42 6.35 10.03
CA LYS A 70 1.32 6.11 9.09
C LYS A 70 1.09 7.36 8.25
N ALA A 71 0.80 7.17 6.96
CA ALA A 71 0.52 8.24 6.03
C ALA A 71 -0.51 7.80 4.99
N ILE A 72 -1.19 8.75 4.37
CA ILE A 72 -1.93 8.56 3.12
C ILE A 72 -1.39 9.59 2.14
N VAL A 73 -0.93 9.13 0.99
CA VAL A 73 -0.45 9.97 -0.11
C VAL A 73 -1.52 9.97 -1.19
N TRP A 74 -2.22 11.09 -1.34
CA TRP A 74 -3.24 11.26 -2.37
C TRP A 74 -2.57 11.54 -3.72
N ILE A 75 -2.93 10.77 -4.75
CA ILE A 75 -2.22 10.81 -6.03
C ILE A 75 -2.47 12.09 -6.82
N ASP A 76 -3.55 12.81 -6.52
CA ASP A 76 -3.95 14.05 -7.16
C ASP A 76 -3.11 15.26 -6.72
N SER A 77 -2.39 15.12 -5.61
CA SER A 77 -1.63 16.19 -4.97
C SER A 77 -0.17 15.82 -4.71
N ALA A 78 0.22 14.58 -4.98
CA ALA A 78 1.58 14.09 -4.85
C ALA A 78 2.29 13.95 -6.22
N PRO A 79 3.60 14.20 -6.29
CA PRO A 79 4.37 13.84 -7.48
C PRO A 79 4.39 12.32 -7.69
N SER A 80 4.60 11.89 -8.93
CA SER A 80 4.83 10.49 -9.30
C SER A 80 6.13 10.41 -10.12
N PRO A 81 7.17 9.68 -9.67
CA PRO A 81 7.25 8.99 -8.38
C PRO A 81 7.36 9.96 -7.19
N PHE A 82 7.00 9.48 -5.99
CA PHE A 82 7.38 10.10 -4.73
C PHE A 82 8.28 9.17 -3.91
N ALA A 83 9.14 9.78 -3.11
CA ALA A 83 10.08 9.09 -2.25
C ALA A 83 9.53 8.90 -0.83
N VAL A 84 9.76 7.72 -0.28
CA VAL A 84 9.57 7.40 1.13
C VAL A 84 10.91 6.98 1.69
N GLU A 85 11.50 7.77 2.58
CA GLU A 85 12.73 7.35 3.26
C GLU A 85 12.37 6.45 4.43
N ILE A 86 13.11 5.36 4.58
CA ILE A 86 13.00 4.44 5.70
C ILE A 86 13.99 4.91 6.77
N VAL A 87 13.46 5.28 7.93
CA VAL A 87 14.25 5.81 9.05
C VAL A 87 14.24 4.78 10.17
N PRO A 88 15.38 4.17 10.52
CA PRO A 88 15.46 3.29 11.67
C PRO A 88 15.04 4.02 12.95
N GLN A 89 14.13 3.43 13.72
CA GLN A 89 13.77 3.99 15.03
C GLN A 89 14.97 3.89 15.98
N ARG A 90 15.24 4.95 16.75
CA ARG A 90 16.27 4.90 17.81
C ARG A 90 15.89 3.81 18.79
N ARG A 91 16.69 2.74 18.84
CA ARG A 91 16.44 1.55 19.66
C ARG A 91 16.43 1.91 21.14
N THR A 92 15.25 1.95 21.74
CA THR A 92 15.11 1.63 23.17
C THR A 92 15.33 0.12 23.34
N ALA A 93 15.67 -0.37 24.54
CA ALA A 93 15.87 -1.80 24.78
C ALA A 93 14.66 -2.67 24.35
N LYS A 94 13.45 -2.09 24.33
CA LYS A 94 12.21 -2.73 23.87
C LYS A 94 12.05 -2.79 22.34
N ALA A 95 12.76 -1.94 21.61
CA ALA A 95 12.72 -1.83 20.14
C ALA A 95 13.91 -2.49 19.44
N ALA A 96 14.90 -3.00 20.19
CA ALA A 96 16.12 -3.58 19.62
C ALA A 96 15.88 -4.82 18.73
N ASN A 97 14.73 -5.48 18.88
CA ASN A 97 14.42 -6.76 18.21
C ASN A 97 13.25 -6.67 17.21
N LEU A 98 12.75 -5.47 16.89
CA LEU A 98 11.71 -5.34 15.86
C LEU A 98 12.38 -5.21 14.49
N GLU A 99 12.15 -6.19 13.62
CA GLU A 99 12.43 -6.06 12.19
C GLU A 99 11.52 -4.99 11.59
N GLY A 100 12.07 -4.17 10.70
CA GLY A 100 11.32 -3.13 10.00
C GLY A 100 10.25 -3.76 9.12
N ASN A 101 9.03 -3.28 9.21
CA ASN A 101 7.94 -3.71 8.34
C ASN A 101 7.17 -2.49 7.85
N VAL A 102 6.92 -2.46 6.54
CA VAL A 102 6.07 -1.47 5.89
C VAL A 102 4.91 -2.18 5.23
N ARG A 103 3.72 -1.65 5.48
CA ARG A 103 2.46 -2.11 4.89
C ARG A 103 1.93 -1.03 3.97
N ILE A 104 1.55 -1.40 2.75
CA ILE A 104 1.06 -0.50 1.71
C ILE A 104 -0.30 -1.02 1.21
N TRP A 105 -1.28 -0.14 1.07
CA TRP A 105 -2.57 -0.48 0.50
C TRP A 105 -3.22 0.69 -0.22
N ASN A 106 -4.13 0.41 -1.16
CA ASN A 106 -4.92 1.44 -1.81
C ASN A 106 -6.04 1.92 -0.87
N SER A 107 -6.29 3.21 -0.90
CA SER A 107 -7.41 3.89 -0.24
C SER A 107 -8.09 4.80 -1.24
N TRP A 108 -9.34 5.16 -0.99
CA TRP A 108 -10.09 5.99 -1.92
C TRP A 108 -11.08 6.89 -1.20
N ASP A 109 -11.56 7.91 -1.90
CA ASP A 109 -12.62 8.83 -1.49
C ASP A 109 -13.58 8.98 -2.69
N ASP A 110 -14.87 8.73 -2.47
CA ASP A 110 -15.95 8.81 -3.47
C ASP A 110 -16.42 10.26 -3.73
N GLY A 111 -15.69 11.25 -3.23
CA GLY A 111 -16.03 12.67 -3.33
C GLY A 111 -16.81 13.19 -2.12
N THR A 112 -17.08 12.34 -1.13
CA THR A 112 -17.71 12.74 0.13
C THR A 112 -16.72 13.29 1.16
N GLY A 113 -15.40 13.16 0.90
CA GLY A 113 -14.36 13.51 1.87
C GLY A 113 -14.04 12.40 2.86
N VAL A 114 -14.70 11.24 2.74
CA VAL A 114 -14.48 10.08 3.60
C VAL A 114 -13.41 9.20 2.98
N THR A 115 -12.40 8.83 3.78
CA THR A 115 -11.38 7.88 3.35
C THR A 115 -11.85 6.45 3.59
N HIS A 116 -11.83 5.65 2.53
CA HIS A 116 -12.20 4.25 2.53
C HIS A 116 -10.99 3.36 2.22
N ALA A 117 -10.98 2.16 2.81
CA ALA A 117 -10.02 1.09 2.54
C ALA A 117 -10.65 -0.25 2.92
N TRP A 118 -10.24 -1.33 2.26
CA TRP A 118 -10.59 -2.72 2.61
C TRP A 118 -12.08 -3.09 2.62
N ILE A 119 -12.95 -2.18 2.18
CA ILE A 119 -14.39 -2.39 2.03
C ILE A 119 -14.76 -2.55 0.56
N GLY A 120 -15.95 -3.10 0.31
CA GLY A 120 -16.41 -3.35 -1.04
C GLY A 120 -15.45 -4.28 -1.78
N ASN A 121 -15.20 -4.01 -3.06
CA ASN A 121 -14.29 -4.83 -3.87
C ASN A 121 -12.83 -4.37 -3.81
N ALA A 122 -12.41 -3.74 -2.71
CA ALA A 122 -11.04 -3.31 -2.55
C ALA A 122 -10.10 -4.50 -2.33
N GLY A 123 -8.99 -4.55 -3.06
CA GLY A 123 -7.99 -5.61 -2.96
C GLY A 123 -6.80 -5.35 -3.88
N ILE A 124 -5.73 -6.12 -3.70
CA ILE A 124 -4.46 -5.93 -4.39
C ILE A 124 -3.96 -7.27 -4.92
N LEU A 125 -3.57 -7.31 -6.19
CA LEU A 125 -2.68 -8.35 -6.72
C LEU A 125 -1.25 -7.82 -6.66
N ILE A 126 -0.34 -8.67 -6.19
CA ILE A 126 1.09 -8.35 -6.07
C ILE A 126 1.80 -9.05 -7.22
N ASP A 127 2.43 -8.27 -8.09
CA ASP A 127 3.12 -8.77 -9.29
C ASP A 127 4.61 -8.35 -9.27
N PRO A 128 5.51 -9.23 -8.79
CA PRO A 128 6.95 -8.98 -8.83
C PRO A 128 7.44 -8.81 -10.26
N GLN A 129 8.11 -7.70 -10.53
CA GLN A 129 8.70 -7.37 -11.82
C GLN A 129 10.22 -7.62 -11.81
N PRO A 130 10.89 -7.61 -12.98
CA PRO A 130 12.34 -7.51 -13.05
C PRO A 130 12.91 -6.30 -12.28
N ASP A 131 14.22 -6.33 -12.01
CA ASP A 131 14.97 -5.24 -11.36
C ASP A 131 14.50 -4.83 -9.96
N GLY A 132 13.84 -5.75 -9.25
CA GLY A 132 13.39 -5.55 -7.87
C GLY A 132 12.19 -4.62 -7.73
N ILE A 133 11.49 -4.33 -8.82
CA ILE A 133 10.22 -3.60 -8.78
C ILE A 133 9.10 -4.56 -8.34
N VAL A 134 8.21 -4.08 -7.49
CA VAL A 134 6.95 -4.77 -7.18
C VAL A 134 5.81 -3.93 -7.69
N ARG A 135 5.03 -4.49 -8.63
CA ARG A 135 3.83 -3.85 -9.14
C ARG A 135 2.61 -4.28 -8.33
N LEU A 136 1.80 -3.31 -7.92
CA LEU A 136 0.54 -3.55 -7.23
C LEU A 136 -0.61 -3.19 -8.17
N HIS A 137 -1.43 -4.17 -8.52
CA HIS A 137 -2.67 -3.99 -9.26
C HIS A 137 -3.82 -3.94 -8.26
N CYS A 138 -4.41 -2.76 -8.05
CA CYS A 138 -5.36 -2.52 -6.98
C CYS A 138 -6.76 -2.29 -7.55
N SER A 139 -7.75 -2.97 -6.97
CA SER A 139 -9.17 -2.66 -7.15
C SER A 139 -9.59 -1.61 -6.14
N ASP A 140 -10.21 -0.54 -6.63
CA ASP A 140 -10.93 0.38 -5.76
C ASP A 140 -12.25 -0.28 -5.32
N GLY A 141 -12.76 0.07 -4.14
CA GLY A 141 -13.84 -0.67 -3.50
C GLY A 141 -15.20 -0.54 -4.19
N VAL A 142 -15.28 0.20 -5.30
CA VAL A 142 -16.51 0.67 -5.91
C VAL A 142 -16.86 -0.17 -7.14
N GLY A 143 -18.12 -0.61 -7.23
CA GLY A 143 -18.58 -1.40 -8.37
C GLY A 143 -18.02 -2.83 -8.38
N GLY A 144 -17.62 -3.31 -9.56
CA GLY A 144 -17.03 -4.64 -9.75
C GLY A 144 -15.59 -4.73 -9.25
N VAL A 145 -15.02 -5.94 -9.24
CA VAL A 145 -13.57 -6.09 -9.05
C VAL A 145 -12.86 -5.62 -10.31
N ASP A 146 -11.98 -4.64 -10.19
CA ASP A 146 -11.15 -4.12 -11.27
C ASP A 146 -9.75 -3.80 -10.74
N PHE A 147 -8.81 -4.76 -10.85
CA PHE A 147 -7.44 -4.55 -10.37
C PHE A 147 -6.63 -3.53 -11.18
N GLU A 148 -7.22 -2.90 -12.21
CA GLU A 148 -6.63 -1.79 -12.97
C GLU A 148 -7.14 -0.42 -12.51
N SER A 149 -7.93 -0.36 -11.43
CA SER A 149 -8.38 0.89 -10.81
C SER A 149 -7.21 1.76 -10.35
N LEU A 150 -6.18 1.16 -9.73
CA LEU A 150 -4.94 1.84 -9.37
C LEU A 150 -3.77 0.87 -9.52
N VAL A 151 -2.79 1.24 -10.36
CA VAL A 151 -1.57 0.44 -10.57
C VAL A 151 -0.37 1.24 -10.11
N LEU A 152 0.43 0.64 -9.23
CA LEU A 152 1.59 1.27 -8.61
C LEU A 152 2.84 0.42 -8.82
N ASP A 153 3.98 1.06 -9.06
CA ASP A 153 5.30 0.42 -8.99
C ASP A 153 6.01 0.86 -7.71
N ILE A 154 6.58 -0.10 -7.00
CA ILE A 154 7.35 0.10 -5.78
C ILE A 154 8.78 -0.38 -6.03
N LYS A 155 9.76 0.50 -5.81
CA LYS A 155 11.18 0.19 -5.96
C LYS A 155 11.96 0.55 -4.71
N ALA A 156 12.59 -0.45 -4.10
CA ALA A 156 13.52 -0.27 -2.98
C ALA A 156 14.90 0.19 -3.50
N ILE A 157 15.54 1.13 -2.78
CA ILE A 157 16.83 1.74 -3.11
C ILE A 157 17.72 1.78 -1.87
#